data_AF-A0A511JJQ8-F1
#
_entry.id   AF-A0A511JJQ8-F1
#
_cell.length_a   1.000
_cell.length_b   1.000
_cell.length_c   1.000
_cell.angle_alpha   90.00
_cell.angle_beta   90.00
_cell.angle_gamma   90.00
#
_symmetry.space_group_name_H-M   'P 1'
#
loop_
_entity.id
_entity.type
_entity.pdbx_description
1 polymer ?
#
loop_
_entity_poly.entity_id
_entity_poly.type
_entity_poly.pdbx_seq_one_letter_code
_entity_poly.pdbx_strand_id
1 'polypeptide(L)'
;MERRVSSGEVHGAAWLVDRAGDVSSGAVGISGPDSVFRISSVTKPVVAALAMGLVDEGLLRLDDPVDALLPELADRRVLRRPDGPIDDTVPADRPITVRDVLGFRLGLGMDFTGPFPGTVLGALAEQGLPVGPPAPQASPGPDEWMRIVGSVPLSHQPGARWLYNTGAQVLGVLVARAAGRPLPDLLAERLLDPLGMTDTGFWVPPDSLDRVEPLWLGPDVYDEPDGQWATPPAFPDAASGLVSTVTDLHALARALRAGGGPVLSPAAVTQLVTAAGDAHDPDGGEGWGLGVGVCVAERPDGRHAGSYGWDGGLGSTWWTDPVTDTIAILLTTDAWTSPQPTPVFTDFWTAAF
;
A
#
# COMPACT_ATOMS: atom_id res chain seq x y z
N MET A 1 -9.33 -15.85 16.98
CA MET A 1 -10.03 -14.56 17.04
C MET A 1 -10.67 -14.29 18.39
N GLU A 2 -11.68 -15.05 18.84
CA GLU A 2 -12.32 -14.83 20.17
C GLU A 2 -11.34 -14.68 21.34
N ARG A 3 -10.33 -15.55 21.42
CA ARG A 3 -9.29 -15.45 22.46
C ARG A 3 -8.53 -14.12 22.43
N ARG A 4 -8.23 -13.60 21.23
CA ARG A 4 -7.47 -12.35 21.02
C ARG A 4 -8.27 -11.12 21.45
N VAL A 5 -9.59 -11.15 21.22
CA VAL A 5 -10.52 -10.14 21.76
C VAL A 5 -10.63 -10.26 23.28
N SER A 6 -10.81 -11.47 23.81
CA SER A 6 -10.97 -11.67 25.26
C SER A 6 -9.72 -11.28 26.07
N SER A 7 -8.53 -11.34 25.47
CA SER A 7 -7.28 -10.90 26.09
C SER A 7 -7.03 -9.40 25.96
N GLY A 8 -7.86 -8.66 25.22
CA GLY A 8 -7.66 -7.24 24.92
C GLY A 8 -6.49 -6.98 23.98
N GLU A 9 -6.10 -7.96 23.16
CA GLU A 9 -5.06 -7.73 22.13
C GLU A 9 -5.61 -6.95 20.94
N VAL A 10 -6.87 -7.22 20.59
CA VAL A 10 -7.63 -6.45 19.60
C VAL A 10 -9.05 -6.21 20.12
N HIS A 11 -9.65 -5.08 19.80
CA HIS A 11 -11.02 -4.72 20.19
C HIS A 11 -12.06 -5.34 19.25
N GLY A 12 -11.73 -5.47 17.96
CA GLY A 12 -12.57 -6.01 16.93
C GLY A 12 -11.76 -6.54 15.75
N ALA A 13 -12.31 -7.53 15.06
CA ALA A 13 -11.69 -8.08 13.86
C ALA A 13 -12.75 -8.67 12.92
N ALA A 14 -12.48 -8.60 11.62
CA ALA A 14 -13.16 -9.35 10.58
C ALA A 14 -12.14 -10.10 9.73
N TRP A 15 -12.47 -11.31 9.27
CA TRP A 15 -11.58 -12.12 8.46
C TRP A 15 -12.34 -12.85 7.34
N LEU A 16 -11.58 -13.21 6.32
CA LEU A 16 -12.02 -14.08 5.23
C LEU A 16 -10.85 -14.98 4.79
N VAL A 17 -11.12 -16.26 4.63
CA VAL A 17 -10.22 -17.24 4.01
C VAL A 17 -10.98 -17.96 2.90
N ASP A 18 -10.49 -17.88 1.67
CA ASP A 18 -11.02 -18.58 0.49
C ASP A 18 -9.96 -19.59 0.05
N ARG A 19 -10.25 -20.89 0.17
CA ARG A 19 -9.39 -21.97 -0.31
C ARG A 19 -10.03 -22.64 -1.51
N ALA A 20 -9.50 -22.38 -2.71
CA ALA A 20 -10.03 -22.92 -3.95
C ALA A 20 -11.55 -22.74 -4.14
N GLY A 21 -12.09 -21.61 -3.68
CA GLY A 21 -13.50 -21.26 -3.74
C GLY A 21 -14.33 -21.67 -2.51
N ASP A 22 -13.75 -22.42 -1.55
CA ASP A 22 -14.39 -22.68 -0.25
C ASP A 22 -14.11 -21.51 0.70
N VAL A 23 -15.13 -20.69 0.95
CA VAL A 23 -15.01 -19.43 1.68
C VAL A 23 -15.48 -19.60 3.13
N SER A 24 -14.58 -19.29 4.06
CA SER A 24 -14.87 -19.13 5.48
C SER A 24 -14.62 -17.68 5.90
N SER A 25 -15.60 -17.05 6.52
CA SER A 25 -15.47 -15.67 7.01
C SER A 25 -16.11 -15.53 8.39
N GLY A 26 -15.77 -14.45 9.07
CA GLY A 26 -16.39 -14.10 10.34
C GLY A 26 -15.94 -12.75 10.86
N ALA A 27 -16.57 -12.32 11.95
CA ALA A 27 -16.19 -11.14 12.70
C ALA A 27 -16.37 -11.38 14.20
N VAL A 28 -15.66 -10.62 15.03
CA VAL A 28 -15.69 -10.74 16.48
C VAL A 28 -15.40 -9.40 17.15
N GLY A 29 -15.81 -9.26 18.42
CA GLY A 29 -15.58 -8.06 19.21
C GLY A 29 -16.56 -6.97 18.83
N ILE A 30 -16.06 -5.75 18.67
CA ILE A 30 -16.88 -4.61 18.23
C ILE A 30 -17.20 -4.65 16.73
N SER A 31 -16.45 -5.44 15.94
CA SER A 31 -16.64 -5.50 14.49
C SER A 31 -17.75 -6.47 14.06
N GLY A 32 -18.45 -6.11 12.99
CA GLY A 32 -19.36 -6.95 12.22
C GLY A 32 -18.74 -7.42 10.89
N PRO A 33 -19.42 -8.34 10.16
CA PRO A 33 -18.94 -8.85 8.88
C PRO A 33 -18.84 -7.76 7.80
N ASP A 34 -19.67 -6.72 7.89
CA ASP A 34 -19.71 -5.60 6.95
C ASP A 34 -19.00 -4.35 7.50
N SER A 35 -18.24 -4.46 8.60
CA SER A 35 -17.49 -3.33 9.15
C SER A 35 -16.46 -2.81 8.14
N VAL A 36 -16.30 -1.48 8.11
CA VAL A 36 -15.36 -0.78 7.26
C VAL A 36 -14.09 -0.47 8.06
N PHE A 37 -12.94 -0.82 7.50
CA PHE A 37 -11.63 -0.71 8.16
C PHE A 37 -10.71 0.22 7.38
N ARG A 38 -9.83 0.91 8.10
CA ARG A 38 -8.73 1.69 7.51
C ARG A 38 -7.61 0.70 7.14
N ILE A 39 -7.41 0.45 5.84
CA ILE A 39 -6.56 -0.65 5.38
C ILE A 39 -5.08 -0.28 5.22
N SER A 40 -4.72 0.97 5.51
CA SER A 40 -3.33 1.44 5.50
C SER A 40 -2.60 0.94 4.25
N SER A 41 -1.45 0.30 4.40
CA SER A 41 -0.57 -0.08 3.29
C SER A 41 -1.12 -1.13 2.34
N VAL A 42 -2.21 -1.83 2.67
CA VAL A 42 -2.97 -2.64 1.70
C VAL A 42 -3.59 -1.76 0.60
N THR A 43 -3.59 -0.44 0.75
CA THR A 43 -3.88 0.52 -0.33
C THR A 43 -2.93 0.38 -1.52
N LYS A 44 -1.65 0.06 -1.30
CA LYS A 44 -0.63 0.09 -2.37
C LYS A 44 -0.95 -0.91 -3.48
N PRO A 45 -1.22 -2.20 -3.19
CA PRO A 45 -1.57 -3.15 -4.24
C PRO A 45 -2.87 -2.78 -4.98
N VAL A 46 -3.83 -2.13 -4.32
CA VAL A 46 -5.08 -1.66 -4.95
C VAL A 46 -4.78 -0.60 -6.01
N VAL A 47 -4.03 0.44 -5.64
CA VAL A 47 -3.67 1.52 -6.59
C VAL A 47 -2.65 1.03 -7.64
N ALA A 48 -1.80 0.07 -7.29
CA ALA A 48 -0.90 -0.58 -8.24
C ALA A 48 -1.64 -1.38 -9.31
N ALA A 49 -2.73 -2.09 -8.93
CA ALA A 49 -3.60 -2.76 -9.89
C ALA A 49 -4.23 -1.75 -10.88
N LEU A 50 -4.71 -0.61 -10.38
CA LEU A 50 -5.17 0.49 -11.26
C LEU A 50 -4.07 0.94 -12.21
N ALA A 51 -2.86 1.21 -11.70
CA ALA A 51 -1.74 1.66 -12.52
C ALA A 51 -1.35 0.65 -13.60
N MET A 52 -1.35 -0.65 -13.27
CA MET A 52 -1.08 -1.72 -14.21
C MET A 52 -2.18 -1.84 -15.28
N GLY A 53 -3.43 -1.49 -14.97
CA GLY A 53 -4.51 -1.39 -15.97
C GLY A 53 -4.22 -0.30 -16.99
N LEU A 54 -3.74 0.86 -16.54
CA LEU A 54 -3.33 1.94 -17.44
C LEU A 54 -2.10 1.58 -18.29
N VAL A 55 -1.21 0.71 -17.78
CA VAL A 55 -0.11 0.14 -18.56
C VAL A 55 -0.62 -0.83 -19.62
N ASP A 56 -1.57 -1.69 -19.26
CA ASP A 56 -2.19 -2.69 -20.14
C ASP A 56 -2.94 -2.03 -21.31
N GLU A 57 -3.61 -0.90 -21.05
CA GLU A 57 -4.27 -0.05 -22.04
C GLU A 57 -3.29 0.80 -22.88
N GLY A 58 -2.00 0.82 -22.51
CA GLY A 58 -0.96 1.58 -23.18
C GLY A 58 -0.98 3.10 -22.92
N LEU A 59 -1.75 3.56 -21.93
CA LEU A 59 -1.76 4.94 -21.45
C LEU A 59 -0.46 5.27 -20.69
N LEU A 60 0.08 4.28 -19.99
CA LEU A 60 1.41 4.32 -19.38
C LEU A 60 2.31 3.23 -19.99
N ARG A 61 3.62 3.42 -19.94
CA ARG A 61 4.60 2.36 -20.24
C ARG A 61 5.60 2.29 -19.12
N LEU A 62 5.93 1.07 -18.69
CA LEU A 62 6.80 0.82 -17.54
C LEU A 62 8.15 1.51 -17.67
N ASP A 63 8.74 1.53 -18.87
CA ASP A 63 10.10 2.03 -19.08
C ASP A 63 10.15 3.48 -19.59
N ASP A 64 9.00 4.14 -19.70
CA ASP A 64 8.95 5.57 -20.03
C ASP A 64 9.37 6.42 -18.81
N PRO A 65 10.13 7.52 -19.02
CA PRO A 65 10.38 8.51 -17.99
C PRO A 65 9.08 9.16 -17.48
N VAL A 66 9.02 9.46 -16.18
CA VAL A 66 7.84 10.12 -15.58
C VAL A 66 7.83 11.64 -15.80
N ASP A 67 8.92 12.22 -16.29
CA ASP A 67 9.18 13.66 -16.37
C ASP A 67 8.05 14.48 -17.01
N ALA A 68 7.41 13.95 -18.06
CA ALA A 68 6.30 14.64 -18.74
C ALA A 68 5.04 14.78 -17.87
N LEU A 69 4.84 13.84 -16.93
CA LEU A 69 3.70 13.82 -16.02
C LEU A 69 4.07 14.36 -14.63
N LEU A 70 5.34 14.22 -14.24
CA LEU A 70 5.89 14.62 -12.95
C LEU A 70 7.15 15.47 -13.17
N PRO A 71 7.02 16.71 -13.69
CA PRO A 71 8.18 17.57 -13.95
C PRO A 71 9.00 17.90 -12.69
N GLU A 72 8.39 17.80 -11.50
CA GLU A 72 9.08 17.92 -10.21
C GLU A 72 10.12 16.81 -9.97
N LEU A 73 10.04 15.72 -10.74
CA LEU A 73 10.95 14.58 -10.73
C LEU A 73 11.94 14.58 -11.91
N ALA A 74 11.97 15.62 -12.74
CA ALA A 74 12.96 15.75 -13.82
C ALA A 74 14.33 16.24 -13.29
N ASP A 75 15.40 15.94 -14.04
CA ASP A 75 16.77 16.46 -13.82
C ASP A 75 17.29 16.37 -12.37
N ARG A 76 17.01 15.24 -11.72
CA ARG A 76 17.21 15.09 -10.26
C ARG A 76 18.66 15.08 -9.85
N ARG A 77 18.87 15.56 -8.62
CA ARG A 77 20.12 15.45 -7.87
C ARG A 77 20.00 14.28 -6.90
N VAL A 78 21.09 13.56 -6.69
CA VAL A 78 21.19 12.41 -5.80
C VAL A 78 22.27 12.70 -4.78
N LEU A 79 22.04 12.38 -3.50
CA LEU A 79 23.09 12.47 -2.49
C LEU A 79 24.30 11.61 -2.92
N ARG A 80 25.51 12.17 -2.81
CA ARG A 80 26.75 11.41 -3.07
C ARG A 80 26.89 10.25 -2.08
N ARG A 81 26.43 10.47 -0.85
CA ARG A 81 26.29 9.47 0.20
C ARG A 81 24.92 9.62 0.86
N PRO A 82 24.14 8.54 1.05
CA PRO A 82 22.80 8.62 1.64
C PRO A 82 22.75 9.26 3.04
N ASP A 83 23.84 9.14 3.80
CA ASP A 83 24.04 9.70 5.15
C ASP A 83 24.78 11.05 5.14
N GLY A 84 25.08 11.59 3.96
CA GLY A 84 25.86 12.82 3.80
C GLY A 84 25.02 14.09 3.98
N PRO A 85 25.67 15.27 3.90
CA PRO A 85 24.99 16.56 3.85
C PRO A 85 24.00 16.64 2.68
N ILE A 86 22.87 17.32 2.89
CA ILE A 86 21.77 17.42 1.90
C ILE A 86 22.20 18.09 0.58
N ASP A 87 23.25 18.89 0.60
CA ASP A 87 23.78 19.66 -0.53
C ASP A 87 24.93 18.96 -1.29
N ASP A 88 25.56 17.92 -0.71
CA ASP A 88 26.58 17.11 -1.41
C ASP A 88 25.91 16.10 -2.36
N THR A 89 25.65 16.57 -3.57
CA THR A 89 24.92 15.82 -4.58
C THR A 89 25.70 15.60 -5.88
N VAL A 90 25.27 14.59 -6.63
CA VAL A 90 25.63 14.32 -8.03
C VAL A 90 24.36 14.33 -8.91
N PRO A 91 24.45 14.50 -10.23
CA PRO A 91 23.31 14.28 -11.12
C PRO A 91 22.79 12.84 -11.01
N ALA A 92 21.49 12.65 -11.23
CA ALA A 92 20.95 11.31 -11.49
C ALA A 92 21.53 10.77 -12.80
N ASP A 93 21.89 9.48 -12.82
CA ASP A 93 22.52 8.84 -13.99
C ASP A 93 21.53 8.62 -15.14
N ARG A 94 20.23 8.58 -14.82
CA ARG A 94 19.11 8.44 -15.77
C ARG A 94 17.81 9.01 -15.16
N PRO A 95 16.77 9.27 -15.98
CA PRO A 95 15.44 9.62 -15.49
C PRO A 95 14.79 8.50 -14.66
N ILE A 96 13.84 8.89 -13.81
CA ILE A 96 12.95 7.97 -13.08
C ILE A 96 11.90 7.45 -14.05
N THR A 97 11.66 6.15 -14.07
CA THR A 97 10.65 5.50 -14.92
C THR A 97 9.39 5.12 -14.14
N VAL A 98 8.30 4.83 -14.85
CA VAL A 98 7.07 4.29 -14.25
C VAL A 98 7.37 3.00 -13.45
N ARG A 99 8.28 2.15 -13.96
CA ARG A 99 8.76 0.94 -13.30
C ARG A 99 9.47 1.25 -12.00
N ASP A 100 10.28 2.31 -11.94
CA ASP A 100 10.94 2.72 -10.69
C ASP A 100 9.93 3.19 -9.64
N VAL A 101 8.86 3.86 -10.06
CA VAL A 101 7.77 4.28 -9.15
C VAL A 101 7.04 3.07 -8.58
N LEU A 102 6.56 2.15 -9.43
CA LEU A 102 5.86 0.92 -9.01
C LEU A 102 6.76 -0.01 -8.20
N GLY A 103 8.00 -0.17 -8.64
CA GLY A 103 9.01 -1.04 -8.02
C GLY A 103 9.65 -0.43 -6.77
N PHE A 104 9.26 0.77 -6.34
CA PHE A 104 9.80 1.48 -5.18
C PHE A 104 11.32 1.73 -5.28
N ARG A 105 11.80 1.97 -6.50
CA ARG A 105 13.21 2.20 -6.83
C ARG A 105 13.47 3.59 -7.40
N LEU A 106 12.55 4.54 -7.20
CA LEU A 106 12.69 5.92 -7.66
C LEU A 106 13.79 6.74 -6.95
N GLY A 107 14.46 6.18 -5.93
CA GLY A 107 15.53 6.86 -5.19
C GLY A 107 15.05 7.68 -3.99
N LEU A 108 13.75 7.67 -3.68
CA LEU A 108 13.15 8.30 -2.50
C LEU A 108 12.31 7.29 -1.71
N GLY A 109 12.40 7.35 -0.39
CA GLY A 109 11.59 6.54 0.52
C GLY A 109 12.32 6.22 1.82
N MET A 110 11.67 5.40 2.64
CA MET A 110 12.22 4.85 3.87
C MET A 110 13.25 3.77 3.57
N ASP A 111 14.43 3.99 4.13
CA ASP A 111 15.51 3.04 4.18
C ASP A 111 15.63 2.46 5.60
N PHE A 112 15.35 1.17 5.74
CA PHE A 112 15.41 0.48 7.03
C PHE A 112 16.80 -0.10 7.36
N THR A 113 17.79 0.03 6.47
CA THR A 113 19.14 -0.51 6.72
C THR A 113 20.13 0.54 7.22
N GLY A 114 19.69 1.79 7.40
CA GLY A 114 20.53 2.92 7.80
C GLY A 114 19.92 3.71 8.96
N PRO A 115 20.51 4.86 9.31
CA PRO A 115 19.92 5.78 10.27
C PRO A 115 18.50 6.18 9.88
N PHE A 116 17.59 6.23 10.86
CA PHE A 116 16.19 6.53 10.63
C PHE A 116 15.70 7.66 11.57
N PRO A 117 15.11 8.76 11.05
CA PRO A 117 14.99 9.07 9.62
C PRO A 117 16.37 9.37 8.99
N GLY A 118 16.56 8.99 7.72
CA GLY A 118 17.75 9.38 6.94
C GLY A 118 17.72 10.85 6.52
N THR A 119 18.82 11.36 5.97
CA THR A 119 18.99 12.80 5.62
C THR A 119 17.82 13.37 4.82
N VAL A 120 17.41 12.69 3.74
CA VAL A 120 16.34 13.17 2.85
C VAL A 120 14.97 13.14 3.55
N LEU A 121 14.66 12.09 4.30
CA LEU A 121 13.40 12.01 5.04
C LEU A 121 13.32 13.03 6.17
N GLY A 122 14.44 13.32 6.84
CA GLY A 122 14.53 14.41 7.81
C GLY A 122 14.20 15.76 7.17
N ALA A 123 14.79 16.05 6.01
CA ALA A 123 14.50 17.28 5.27
C ALA A 123 13.04 17.39 4.81
N LEU A 124 12.41 16.29 4.38
CA LEU A 124 10.98 16.26 4.06
C LEU A 124 10.11 16.51 5.30
N ALA A 125 10.47 15.93 6.45
CA ALA A 125 9.75 16.15 7.71
C ALA A 125 9.80 17.62 8.15
N GLU A 126 10.94 18.29 8.01
CA GLU A 126 11.09 19.73 8.27
C GLU A 126 10.23 20.61 7.36
N GLN A 127 9.88 20.11 6.17
CA GLN A 127 8.98 20.76 5.21
C GLN A 127 7.51 20.36 5.38
N GLY A 128 7.16 19.63 6.45
CA GLY A 128 5.79 19.24 6.76
C GLY A 128 5.33 17.91 6.15
N LEU A 129 6.25 17.08 5.66
CA LEU A 129 5.98 15.70 5.22
C LEU A 129 6.68 14.67 6.14
N PRO A 130 6.30 14.58 7.43
CA PRO A 130 6.92 13.65 8.35
C PRO A 130 6.55 12.19 8.02
N VAL A 131 7.39 11.26 8.46
CA VAL A 131 7.05 9.84 8.49
C VAL A 131 6.28 9.55 9.77
N GLY A 132 5.18 8.81 9.66
CA GLY A 132 4.38 8.38 10.79
C GLY A 132 3.15 7.58 10.37
N PRO A 133 2.25 7.27 11.31
CA PRO A 133 0.95 6.71 11.00
C PRO A 133 0.19 7.60 9.99
N PRO A 134 -0.63 7.02 9.09
CA PRO A 134 -1.31 7.78 8.05
C PRO A 134 -2.26 8.84 8.65
N ALA A 135 -2.06 10.10 8.28
CA ALA A 135 -2.88 11.24 8.72
C ALA A 135 -3.46 11.96 7.49
N PRO A 136 -4.59 11.46 6.92
CA PRO A 136 -5.08 11.88 5.61
C PRO A 136 -5.48 13.36 5.52
N GLN A 137 -5.78 13.99 6.67
CA GLN A 137 -6.13 15.41 6.77
C GLN A 137 -4.91 16.35 6.95
N ALA A 138 -3.72 15.80 7.18
CA ALA A 138 -2.51 16.59 7.44
C ALA A 138 -1.70 16.92 6.17
N SER A 139 -1.84 16.11 5.11
CA SER A 139 -1.05 16.27 3.89
C SER A 139 -1.58 17.41 3.01
N PRO A 140 -0.69 18.21 2.37
CA PRO A 140 -1.11 19.18 1.37
C PRO A 140 -1.61 18.48 0.11
N GLY A 141 -2.35 19.21 -0.76
CA GLY A 141 -2.82 18.66 -2.03
C GLY A 141 -1.69 18.18 -2.97
N PRO A 142 -2.00 17.36 -3.98
CA PRO A 142 -1.00 16.62 -4.78
C PRO A 142 0.13 17.46 -5.39
N ASP A 143 -0.19 18.63 -5.94
CA ASP A 143 0.81 19.48 -6.60
C ASP A 143 1.78 20.11 -5.59
N GLU A 144 1.27 20.55 -4.44
CA GLU A 144 2.11 21.08 -3.37
C GLU A 144 2.96 19.97 -2.73
N TRP A 145 2.38 18.79 -2.55
CA TRP A 145 3.11 17.61 -2.09
C TRP A 145 4.27 17.26 -3.05
N MET A 146 4.01 17.20 -4.36
CA MET A 146 5.05 16.95 -5.38
C MET A 146 6.09 18.07 -5.42
N ARG A 147 5.70 19.34 -5.23
CA ARG A 147 6.64 20.46 -5.15
C ARG A 147 7.61 20.31 -3.98
N ILE A 148 7.13 19.89 -2.81
CA ILE A 148 7.97 19.65 -1.64
C ILE A 148 8.92 18.46 -1.91
N VAL A 149 8.40 17.35 -2.45
CA VAL A 149 9.21 16.18 -2.79
C VAL A 149 10.28 16.50 -3.85
N GLY A 150 9.96 17.33 -4.83
CA GLY A 150 10.90 17.83 -5.83
C GLY A 150 11.98 18.75 -5.27
N SER A 151 11.79 19.32 -4.07
CA SER A 151 12.74 20.29 -3.49
C SER A 151 13.96 19.67 -2.79
N VAL A 152 13.89 18.38 -2.43
CA VAL A 152 15.00 17.63 -1.81
C VAL A 152 15.72 16.78 -2.86
N PRO A 153 16.98 16.35 -2.68
CA PRO A 153 17.61 15.36 -3.57
C PRO A 153 17.07 13.93 -3.35
N LEU A 154 17.38 13.02 -4.27
CA LEU A 154 17.17 11.58 -4.08
C LEU A 154 18.22 11.01 -3.09
N SER A 155 17.84 10.00 -2.33
CA SER A 155 18.77 9.27 -1.43
C SER A 155 19.69 8.32 -2.20
N HIS A 156 19.16 7.73 -3.29
CA HIS A 156 19.86 6.76 -4.13
C HIS A 156 19.59 7.03 -5.61
N GLN A 157 20.48 6.53 -6.48
CA GLN A 157 20.27 6.60 -7.93
C GLN A 157 18.98 5.87 -8.34
N PRO A 158 18.21 6.37 -9.33
CA PRO A 158 17.03 5.67 -9.83
C PRO A 158 17.35 4.23 -10.27
N GLY A 159 16.54 3.29 -9.80
CA GLY A 159 16.71 1.86 -10.01
C GLY A 159 17.72 1.20 -9.08
N ALA A 160 18.54 1.92 -8.32
CA ALA A 160 19.63 1.33 -7.56
C ALA A 160 19.16 0.58 -6.31
N ARG A 161 18.07 1.04 -5.67
CA ARG A 161 17.66 0.53 -4.36
C ARG A 161 16.16 0.61 -4.16
N TRP A 162 15.60 -0.42 -3.51
CA TRP A 162 14.23 -0.41 -3.03
C TRP A 162 14.12 0.44 -1.76
N LEU A 163 13.16 1.35 -1.71
CA LEU A 163 12.93 2.27 -0.59
C LEU A 163 11.44 2.39 -0.31
N TYR A 164 11.04 2.21 0.94
CA TYR A 164 9.63 2.07 1.25
C TYR A 164 8.84 3.38 1.26
N ASN A 165 7.61 3.21 0.83
CA ASN A 165 6.44 4.08 0.83
C ASN A 165 6.34 5.14 -0.25
N THR A 166 7.31 6.04 -0.39
CA THR A 166 7.15 7.25 -1.23
C THR A 166 6.79 6.92 -2.68
N GLY A 167 7.24 5.78 -3.22
CA GLY A 167 6.86 5.30 -4.54
C GLY A 167 5.35 5.19 -4.75
N ALA A 168 4.59 4.71 -3.76
CA ALA A 168 3.13 4.62 -3.87
C ALA A 168 2.44 5.98 -3.82
N GLN A 169 2.94 6.92 -3.01
CA GLN A 169 2.42 8.29 -2.98
C GLN A 169 2.61 8.98 -4.34
N VAL A 170 3.80 8.85 -4.91
CA VAL A 170 4.11 9.34 -6.26
C VAL A 170 3.25 8.63 -7.32
N LEU A 171 3.01 7.32 -7.17
CA LEU A 171 2.14 6.56 -8.08
C LEU A 171 0.74 7.13 -8.17
N GLY A 172 0.14 7.52 -7.03
CA GLY A 172 -1.18 8.14 -6.98
C GLY A 172 -1.26 9.41 -7.83
N VAL A 173 -0.24 10.27 -7.74
CA VAL A 173 -0.16 11.49 -8.56
C VAL A 173 0.09 11.16 -10.03
N LEU A 174 0.98 10.20 -10.30
CA LEU A 174 1.31 9.78 -11.66
C LEU A 174 0.08 9.32 -12.43
N VAL A 175 -0.72 8.40 -11.87
CA VAL A 175 -1.89 7.85 -12.55
C VAL A 175 -3.01 8.89 -12.72
N ALA A 176 -3.20 9.76 -11.72
CA ALA A 176 -4.15 10.86 -11.79
C ALA A 176 -3.80 11.84 -12.93
N ARG A 177 -2.53 12.24 -13.03
CA ARG A 177 -2.04 13.12 -14.10
C ARG A 177 -2.06 12.44 -15.47
N ALA A 178 -1.72 11.15 -15.55
CA ALA A 178 -1.78 10.38 -16.80
C ALA A 178 -3.21 10.30 -17.37
N ALA A 179 -4.20 10.12 -16.50
CA ALA A 179 -5.61 10.07 -16.89
C ALA A 179 -6.29 11.45 -16.99
N GLY A 180 -5.63 12.51 -16.51
CA GLY A 180 -6.19 13.87 -16.43
C GLY A 180 -7.39 13.97 -15.48
N ARG A 181 -7.44 13.13 -14.43
CA ARG A 181 -8.60 12.99 -13.53
C ARG A 181 -8.17 12.80 -12.07
N PRO A 182 -9.01 13.18 -11.08
CA PRO A 182 -8.73 12.89 -9.68
C PRO A 182 -8.58 11.39 -9.41
N LEU A 183 -7.62 11.02 -8.56
CA LEU A 183 -7.37 9.62 -8.20
C LEU A 183 -8.60 8.88 -7.68
N PRO A 184 -9.44 9.44 -6.77
CA PRO A 184 -10.62 8.74 -6.27
C PRO A 184 -11.60 8.35 -7.39
N ASP A 185 -11.88 9.28 -8.31
CA ASP A 185 -12.80 9.04 -9.43
C ASP A 185 -12.25 8.00 -10.41
N LEU A 186 -10.95 8.08 -10.67
CA LEU A 186 -10.26 7.13 -11.56
C LEU A 186 -10.25 5.71 -10.95
N LEU A 187 -9.97 5.61 -9.66
CA LEU A 187 -9.94 4.35 -8.93
C LEU A 187 -11.33 3.71 -8.89
N ALA A 188 -12.37 4.51 -8.58
CA ALA A 188 -13.75 4.05 -8.59
C ALA A 188 -14.15 3.47 -9.95
N GLU A 189 -14.02 4.27 -11.02
CA GLU A 189 -14.49 3.88 -12.36
C GLU A 189 -13.73 2.68 -12.96
N ARG A 190 -12.41 2.64 -12.80
CA ARG A 190 -11.56 1.69 -13.51
C ARG A 190 -11.31 0.40 -12.73
N LEU A 191 -11.44 0.41 -11.41
CA LEU A 191 -11.10 -0.73 -10.58
C LEU A 191 -12.22 -1.14 -9.63
N LEU A 192 -12.75 -0.22 -8.82
CA LEU A 192 -13.67 -0.58 -7.74
C LEU A 192 -15.05 -0.95 -8.27
N ASP A 193 -15.65 -0.11 -9.13
CA ASP A 193 -16.99 -0.36 -9.70
C ASP A 193 -17.04 -1.65 -10.53
N PRO A 194 -16.07 -1.94 -11.44
CA PRO A 194 -16.07 -3.20 -12.20
C PRO A 194 -15.92 -4.46 -11.33
N LEU A 195 -15.34 -4.33 -10.14
CA LEU A 195 -15.16 -5.42 -9.18
C LEU A 195 -16.26 -5.47 -8.11
N GLY A 196 -17.15 -4.46 -8.07
CA GLY A 196 -18.20 -4.35 -7.07
C GLY A 196 -17.70 -3.97 -5.67
N MET A 197 -16.55 -3.29 -5.56
CA MET A 197 -15.95 -2.87 -4.30
C MET A 197 -16.57 -1.55 -3.80
N THR A 198 -17.86 -1.57 -3.46
CA THR A 198 -18.64 -0.35 -3.18
C THR A 198 -18.35 0.31 -1.83
N ASP A 199 -17.68 -0.39 -0.92
CA ASP A 199 -17.32 0.08 0.42
C ASP A 199 -15.82 0.42 0.54
N THR A 200 -15.16 0.57 -0.61
CA THR A 200 -13.74 0.93 -0.71
C THR A 200 -13.58 2.34 -1.25
N GLY A 201 -12.74 3.15 -0.60
CA GLY A 201 -12.53 4.52 -1.01
C GLY A 201 -11.54 5.26 -0.11
N PHE A 202 -11.22 6.51 -0.44
CA PHE A 202 -10.31 7.34 0.36
C PHE A 202 -10.97 7.98 1.59
N TRP A 203 -12.29 7.84 1.71
CA TRP A 203 -13.08 8.28 2.86
C TRP A 203 -14.35 7.41 2.95
N VAL A 204 -15.03 7.47 4.09
CA VAL A 204 -16.31 6.81 4.34
C VAL A 204 -17.43 7.84 4.15
N PRO A 205 -18.44 7.59 3.30
CA PRO A 205 -19.60 8.47 3.19
C PRO A 205 -20.36 8.61 4.52
N PRO A 206 -20.99 9.76 4.80
CA PRO A 206 -21.73 9.98 6.05
C PRO A 206 -22.75 8.89 6.39
N ASP A 207 -23.43 8.36 5.37
CA ASP A 207 -24.48 7.33 5.51
C ASP A 207 -23.92 5.91 5.77
N SER A 208 -22.60 5.77 5.95
CA SER A 208 -21.92 4.49 6.24
C SER A 208 -20.97 4.56 7.44
N LEU A 209 -20.94 5.70 8.16
CA LEU A 209 -20.07 5.87 9.33
C LEU A 209 -20.46 4.95 10.49
N ASP A 210 -21.70 4.46 10.54
CA ASP A 210 -22.18 3.49 11.52
C ASP A 210 -21.52 2.11 11.39
N ARG A 211 -20.85 1.84 10.26
CA ARG A 211 -20.08 0.62 10.01
C ARG A 211 -18.60 0.75 10.35
N VAL A 212 -18.16 1.94 10.77
CA VAL A 212 -16.77 2.23 11.12
C VAL A 212 -16.62 2.15 12.63
N GLU A 213 -15.68 1.34 13.08
CA GLU A 213 -15.33 1.26 14.50
C GLU A 213 -14.16 2.21 14.82
N PRO A 214 -13.98 2.59 16.10
CA PRO A 214 -12.78 3.28 16.56
C PRO A 214 -11.52 2.48 16.20
N LEU A 215 -10.52 3.17 15.65
CA LEU A 215 -9.19 2.62 15.40
C LEU A 215 -8.29 2.94 16.59
N TRP A 216 -7.69 1.91 17.17
CA TRP A 216 -6.82 1.99 18.33
C TRP A 216 -5.34 1.96 17.93
N LEU A 217 -4.51 2.73 18.62
CA LEU A 217 -3.05 2.65 18.55
C LEU A 217 -2.51 2.51 19.97
N GLY A 218 -2.21 1.27 20.37
CA GLY A 218 -1.95 0.97 21.77
C GLY A 218 -3.21 1.22 22.61
N PRO A 219 -3.12 1.89 23.77
CA PRO A 219 -4.27 2.14 24.63
C PRO A 219 -5.18 3.29 24.16
N ASP A 220 -4.75 4.06 23.15
CA ASP A 220 -5.40 5.30 22.75
C ASP A 220 -6.20 5.11 21.46
N VAL A 221 -7.34 5.80 21.36
CA VAL A 221 -8.08 5.90 20.09
C VAL A 221 -7.30 6.83 19.17
N TYR A 222 -6.82 6.26 18.06
CA TYR A 222 -6.11 6.99 17.01
C TYR A 222 -7.07 7.71 16.06
N ASP A 223 -8.17 7.07 15.70
CA ASP A 223 -9.20 7.65 14.85
C ASP A 223 -10.60 7.18 15.24
N GLU A 224 -11.48 8.14 15.48
CA GLU A 224 -12.90 7.87 15.75
C GLU A 224 -13.67 7.55 14.46
N PRO A 225 -14.86 6.93 14.53
CA PRO A 225 -15.70 6.67 13.36
C PRO A 225 -15.97 7.91 12.50
N ASP A 226 -16.21 9.07 13.13
CA ASP A 226 -16.42 10.37 12.48
C ASP A 226 -15.13 11.22 12.35
N GLY A 227 -13.97 10.57 12.44
CA GLY A 227 -12.65 11.20 12.44
C GLY A 227 -12.07 11.47 11.04
N GLN A 228 -10.78 11.17 10.89
CA GLN A 228 -9.94 11.57 9.76
C GLN A 228 -10.39 10.98 8.41
N TRP A 229 -11.04 9.81 8.42
CA TRP A 229 -11.58 9.16 7.21
C TRP A 229 -13.07 9.46 6.95
N ALA A 230 -13.74 10.26 7.77
CA ALA A 230 -15.14 10.62 7.56
C ALA A 230 -15.35 11.70 6.48
N THR A 231 -14.26 12.30 5.98
CA THR A 231 -14.30 13.34 4.95
C THR A 231 -13.22 13.13 3.88
N PRO A 232 -13.43 13.60 2.63
CA PRO A 232 -12.43 13.49 1.58
C PRO A 232 -11.12 14.19 1.95
N PRO A 233 -9.95 13.54 1.79
CA PRO A 233 -8.66 14.17 2.07
C PRO A 233 -8.23 15.12 0.94
N ALA A 234 -7.40 16.11 1.28
CA ALA A 234 -6.74 16.95 0.27
C ALA A 234 -5.77 16.15 -0.60
N PHE A 235 -5.12 15.13 -0.03
CA PHE A 235 -4.22 14.19 -0.71
C PHE A 235 -4.77 12.77 -0.61
N PRO A 236 -5.37 12.23 -1.69
CA PRO A 236 -5.75 10.81 -1.76
C PRO A 236 -4.51 9.91 -1.72
N ASP A 237 -4.07 9.56 -0.52
CA ASP A 237 -2.79 8.88 -0.31
C ASP A 237 -2.81 7.44 -0.83
N ALA A 238 -2.27 7.22 -2.03
CA ALA A 238 -2.12 5.91 -2.65
C ALA A 238 -1.18 4.94 -1.90
N ALA A 239 -0.50 5.39 -0.85
CA ALA A 239 0.25 4.51 0.03
C ALA A 239 -0.58 3.96 1.18
N SER A 240 -1.57 4.68 1.70
CA SER A 240 -2.23 4.28 2.95
C SER A 240 -3.64 4.82 3.21
N GLY A 241 -4.22 5.51 2.23
CA GLY A 241 -5.43 6.31 2.43
C GLY A 241 -6.74 5.57 2.26
N LEU A 242 -6.77 4.32 1.81
CA LEU A 242 -8.04 3.62 1.60
C LEU A 242 -8.65 3.08 2.90
N VAL A 243 -9.97 3.07 2.93
CA VAL A 243 -10.80 2.17 3.73
C VAL A 243 -11.34 1.05 2.85
N SER A 244 -11.70 -0.08 3.44
CA SER A 244 -12.31 -1.21 2.73
C SER A 244 -12.99 -2.19 3.70
N THR A 245 -13.57 -3.26 3.16
CA THR A 245 -14.16 -4.39 3.87
C THR A 245 -13.45 -5.69 3.49
N VAL A 246 -13.66 -6.77 4.25
CA VAL A 246 -13.15 -8.10 3.88
C VAL A 246 -13.73 -8.57 2.54
N THR A 247 -14.98 -8.22 2.25
CA THR A 247 -15.69 -8.58 1.00
C THR A 247 -15.10 -7.88 -0.21
N ASP A 248 -14.84 -6.57 -0.10
CA ASP A 248 -14.27 -5.79 -1.19
C ASP A 248 -12.84 -6.22 -1.51
N LEU A 249 -11.99 -6.38 -0.49
CA LEU A 249 -10.63 -6.88 -0.69
C LEU A 249 -10.63 -8.29 -1.29
N HIS A 250 -11.59 -9.14 -0.91
CA HIS A 250 -11.75 -10.47 -1.50
C HIS A 250 -12.11 -10.40 -2.99
N ALA A 251 -12.91 -9.42 -3.42
CA ALA A 251 -13.25 -9.21 -4.83
C ALA A 251 -12.00 -8.90 -5.67
N LEU A 252 -11.14 -7.99 -5.19
CA LEU A 252 -9.84 -7.71 -5.83
C LEU A 252 -8.94 -8.96 -5.85
N ALA A 253 -8.78 -9.61 -4.71
CA ALA A 253 -7.94 -10.79 -4.57
C ALA A 253 -8.36 -11.92 -5.53
N ARG A 254 -9.67 -12.18 -5.62
CA ARG A 254 -10.26 -13.13 -6.57
C ARG A 254 -10.02 -12.73 -8.01
N ALA A 255 -10.16 -11.45 -8.35
CA ALA A 255 -9.92 -10.98 -9.71
C ALA A 255 -8.47 -11.23 -10.13
N LEU A 256 -7.50 -10.86 -9.29
CA LEU A 256 -6.08 -11.13 -9.56
C LEU A 256 -5.78 -12.62 -9.65
N ARG A 257 -6.29 -13.43 -8.70
CA ARG A 257 -6.18 -14.89 -8.72
C ARG A 257 -6.72 -15.50 -10.01
N ALA A 258 -7.80 -14.94 -10.56
CA ALA A 258 -8.41 -15.35 -11.82
C ALA A 258 -7.75 -14.75 -13.08
N GLY A 259 -6.58 -14.10 -12.95
CA GLY A 259 -5.84 -13.52 -14.08
C GLY A 259 -6.26 -12.09 -14.45
N GLY A 260 -6.89 -11.37 -13.54
CA GLY A 260 -7.13 -9.92 -13.64
C GLY A 260 -8.60 -9.52 -13.80
N GLY A 261 -9.51 -10.47 -13.99
CA GLY A 261 -10.94 -10.18 -14.13
C GLY A 261 -11.22 -9.19 -15.28
N PRO A 262 -12.16 -8.23 -15.10
CA PRO A 262 -12.45 -7.23 -16.12
C PRO A 262 -11.49 -6.04 -16.12
N VAL A 263 -10.53 -5.97 -15.20
CA VAL A 263 -9.71 -4.77 -14.95
C VAL A 263 -8.26 -4.89 -15.41
N LEU A 264 -7.75 -6.11 -15.59
CA LEU A 264 -6.36 -6.39 -15.97
C LEU A 264 -6.29 -7.61 -16.90
N SER A 265 -5.35 -7.60 -17.84
CA SER A 265 -4.97 -8.83 -18.55
C SER A 265 -4.17 -9.79 -17.65
N PRO A 266 -4.16 -11.09 -17.96
CA PRO A 266 -3.30 -12.06 -17.25
C PRO A 266 -1.82 -11.72 -17.31
N ALA A 267 -1.37 -11.07 -18.40
CA ALA A 267 0.01 -10.63 -18.53
C ALA A 267 0.34 -9.48 -17.57
N ALA A 268 -0.58 -8.52 -17.41
CA ALA A 268 -0.43 -7.43 -16.45
C ALA A 268 -0.43 -7.95 -15.01
N VAL A 269 -1.30 -8.91 -14.66
CA VAL A 269 -1.27 -9.57 -13.35
C VAL A 269 0.05 -10.28 -13.11
N THR A 270 0.55 -11.02 -14.10
CA THR A 270 1.85 -11.71 -13.98
C THR A 270 2.97 -10.71 -13.68
N GLN A 271 2.99 -9.57 -14.38
CA GLN A 271 3.96 -8.50 -14.11
C GLN A 271 3.79 -7.87 -12.73
N LEU A 272 2.54 -7.65 -12.28
CA LEU A 272 2.21 -7.08 -10.98
C LEU A 272 2.83 -7.92 -9.84
N VAL A 273 2.63 -9.23 -9.88
CA VAL A 273 2.99 -10.16 -8.79
C VAL A 273 4.35 -10.85 -8.98
N THR A 274 5.14 -10.45 -9.97
CA THR A 274 6.51 -10.96 -10.14
C THR A 274 7.49 -10.06 -9.38
N ALA A 275 8.15 -10.62 -8.36
CA ALA A 275 9.19 -9.92 -7.62
C ALA A 275 10.33 -9.44 -8.54
N ALA A 276 10.77 -8.21 -8.35
CA ALA A 276 11.91 -7.63 -9.05
C ALA A 276 13.07 -7.33 -8.10
N GLY A 277 14.24 -7.90 -8.39
CA GLY A 277 15.44 -7.73 -7.58
C GLY A 277 15.50 -8.65 -6.36
N ASP A 278 16.35 -8.30 -5.40
CA ASP A 278 16.56 -9.08 -4.18
C ASP A 278 15.43 -8.84 -3.16
N ALA A 279 15.31 -9.76 -2.20
CA ALA A 279 14.41 -9.60 -1.06
C ALA A 279 14.70 -8.29 -0.31
N HIS A 280 13.64 -7.62 0.14
CA HIS A 280 13.73 -6.37 0.89
C HIS A 280 13.56 -6.55 2.40
N ASP A 281 13.05 -7.70 2.85
CA ASP A 281 12.90 -8.02 4.26
C ASP A 281 14.23 -8.55 4.86
N PRO A 282 14.49 -8.34 6.17
CA PRO A 282 15.72 -8.82 6.81
C PRO A 282 15.92 -10.34 6.72
N ASP A 283 14.82 -11.10 6.68
CA ASP A 283 14.84 -12.56 6.64
C ASP A 283 14.99 -13.12 5.22
N GLY A 284 15.02 -12.26 4.20
CA GLY A 284 15.31 -12.61 2.82
C GLY A 284 14.22 -13.42 2.11
N GLY A 285 12.99 -13.42 2.63
CA GLY A 285 11.89 -14.23 2.12
C GLY A 285 10.81 -13.44 1.39
N GLU A 286 10.89 -12.12 1.35
CA GLU A 286 9.91 -11.23 0.72
C GLU A 286 10.58 -10.22 -0.21
N GLY A 287 10.20 -10.28 -1.48
CA GLY A 287 10.57 -9.32 -2.50
C GLY A 287 9.40 -8.39 -2.84
N TRP A 288 9.65 -7.47 -3.76
CA TRP A 288 8.66 -6.50 -4.22
C TRP A 288 8.34 -6.69 -5.69
N GLY A 289 7.05 -6.86 -5.99
CA GLY A 289 6.53 -6.79 -7.36
C GLY A 289 6.37 -5.35 -7.83
N LEU A 290 5.37 -5.10 -8.69
CA LEU A 290 5.04 -3.73 -9.11
C LEU A 290 3.96 -3.14 -8.19
N GLY A 291 4.34 -2.82 -6.95
CA GLY A 291 3.44 -2.20 -5.96
C GLY A 291 2.76 -3.19 -5.00
N VAL A 292 3.24 -4.43 -4.94
CA VAL A 292 2.74 -5.51 -4.09
C VAL A 292 3.92 -6.34 -3.56
N GLY A 293 3.81 -6.86 -2.33
CA GLY A 293 4.79 -7.79 -1.78
C GLY A 293 4.64 -9.18 -2.39
N VAL A 294 5.76 -9.89 -2.49
CA VAL A 294 5.81 -11.24 -3.08
C VAL A 294 6.77 -12.09 -2.25
N CYS A 295 6.30 -13.21 -1.71
CA CYS A 295 7.16 -14.18 -1.08
C CYS A 295 8.11 -14.78 -2.13
N VAL A 296 9.43 -14.66 -1.92
CA VAL A 296 10.46 -15.22 -2.80
C VAL A 296 11.04 -16.54 -2.27
N ALA A 297 10.60 -16.95 -1.08
CA ALA A 297 10.92 -18.22 -0.45
C ALA A 297 9.72 -18.72 0.36
N GLU A 298 9.76 -20.00 0.73
CA GLU A 298 8.79 -20.61 1.66
C GLU A 298 8.82 -19.89 3.01
N ARG A 299 7.64 -19.60 3.56
CA ARG A 299 7.48 -18.88 4.82
C ARG A 299 7.14 -19.86 5.95
N PRO A 300 7.61 -19.61 7.19
CA PRO A 300 7.30 -20.46 8.34
C PRO A 300 5.80 -20.57 8.67
N ASP A 301 4.98 -19.64 8.19
CA ASP A 301 3.54 -19.58 8.40
C ASP A 301 2.73 -20.26 7.30
N GLY A 302 3.38 -20.99 6.39
CA GLY A 302 2.73 -21.83 5.37
C GLY A 302 2.64 -21.19 3.99
N ARG A 303 2.91 -19.89 3.85
CA ARG A 303 2.90 -19.21 2.54
C ARG A 303 4.06 -19.70 1.66
N HIS A 304 3.75 -20.08 0.43
CA HIS A 304 4.74 -20.56 -0.53
C HIS A 304 5.43 -19.42 -1.30
N ALA A 305 6.58 -19.72 -1.91
CA ALA A 305 7.18 -18.82 -2.88
C ALA A 305 6.18 -18.51 -4.03
N GLY A 306 6.03 -17.23 -4.36
CA GLY A 306 5.02 -16.72 -5.29
C GLY A 306 3.74 -16.22 -4.62
N SER A 307 3.55 -16.45 -3.31
CA SER A 307 2.47 -15.79 -2.57
C SER A 307 2.61 -14.27 -2.67
N TYR A 308 1.51 -13.55 -2.91
CA TYR A 308 1.54 -12.10 -3.09
C TYR A 308 0.46 -11.41 -2.26
N GLY A 309 0.73 -10.18 -1.84
CA GLY A 309 -0.12 -9.48 -0.90
C GLY A 309 0.59 -8.31 -0.25
N TRP A 310 -0.01 -7.78 0.83
CA TRP A 310 0.67 -6.82 1.69
C TRP A 310 0.01 -6.71 3.07
N ASP A 311 0.76 -6.12 3.99
CA ASP A 311 0.33 -5.86 5.36
C ASP A 311 0.24 -4.35 5.62
N GLY A 312 -0.75 -3.94 6.39
CA GLY A 312 -1.04 -2.55 6.73
C GLY A 312 -0.92 -2.31 8.22
N GLY A 313 -0.10 -1.31 8.60
CA GLY A 313 0.19 -0.98 9.99
C GLY A 313 -1.02 -0.51 10.82
N LEU A 314 -2.15 -0.17 10.20
CA LEU A 314 -3.41 0.09 10.91
C LEU A 314 -4.21 -1.19 11.20
N GLY A 315 -3.56 -2.35 11.17
CA GLY A 315 -4.16 -3.63 11.56
C GLY A 315 -4.86 -4.33 10.40
N SER A 316 -4.21 -4.44 9.24
CA SER A 316 -4.76 -5.13 8.07
C SER A 316 -3.73 -6.03 7.40
N THR A 317 -4.20 -7.12 6.79
CA THR A 317 -3.37 -8.02 5.98
C THR A 317 -4.22 -8.63 4.88
N TRP A 318 -3.63 -8.79 3.70
CA TRP A 318 -4.16 -9.61 2.63
C TRP A 318 -3.01 -10.33 1.94
N TRP A 319 -3.16 -11.65 1.77
CA TRP A 319 -2.26 -12.49 0.99
C TRP A 319 -3.03 -13.49 0.12
N THR A 320 -2.47 -13.80 -1.04
CA THR A 320 -2.92 -14.85 -1.95
C THR A 320 -1.77 -15.80 -2.23
N ASP A 321 -1.94 -17.08 -1.92
CA ASP A 321 -0.98 -18.15 -2.21
C ASP A 321 -1.45 -18.91 -3.46
N PRO A 322 -0.71 -18.80 -4.60
CA PRO A 322 -1.08 -19.49 -5.84
C PRO A 322 -0.83 -21.00 -5.80
N VAL A 323 -0.04 -21.52 -4.85
CA VAL A 323 0.28 -22.94 -4.74
C VAL A 323 -0.88 -23.71 -4.11
N THR A 324 -1.46 -23.17 -3.04
CA THR A 324 -2.61 -23.77 -2.34
C THR A 324 -3.96 -23.21 -2.78
N ASP A 325 -3.96 -22.22 -3.69
CA ASP A 325 -5.15 -21.49 -4.15
C ASP A 325 -5.90 -20.80 -2.98
N THR A 326 -5.14 -20.26 -2.02
CA THR A 326 -5.65 -19.65 -0.78
C THR A 326 -5.59 -18.13 -0.85
N ILE A 327 -6.71 -17.46 -0.60
CA ILE A 327 -6.75 -16.02 -0.24
C ILE A 327 -7.02 -15.92 1.26
N ALA A 328 -6.23 -15.13 1.98
CA ALA A 328 -6.44 -14.84 3.39
C ALA A 328 -6.44 -13.33 3.64
N ILE A 329 -7.48 -12.83 4.31
CA ILE A 329 -7.67 -11.42 4.65
C ILE A 329 -8.05 -11.33 6.13
N LEU A 330 -7.37 -10.45 6.86
CA LEU A 330 -7.71 -10.11 8.24
C LEU A 330 -7.63 -8.59 8.41
N LEU A 331 -8.71 -8.01 8.92
CA LEU A 331 -8.83 -6.60 9.24
C LEU A 331 -9.18 -6.47 10.72
N THR A 332 -8.49 -5.59 11.44
CA THR A 332 -8.63 -5.39 12.87
C THR A 332 -8.82 -3.91 13.18
N THR A 333 -9.37 -3.60 14.34
CA THR A 333 -9.52 -2.23 14.85
C THR A 333 -8.28 -1.71 15.55
N ASP A 334 -7.15 -2.42 15.48
CA ASP A 334 -5.98 -2.17 16.32
C ASP A 334 -4.73 -2.11 15.46
N ALA A 335 -4.12 -0.93 15.44
CA ALA A 335 -2.89 -0.67 14.72
C ALA A 335 -1.70 -1.40 15.37
N TRP A 336 -0.72 -1.76 14.54
CA TRP A 336 0.54 -2.30 15.00
C TRP A 336 1.35 -1.21 15.69
N THR A 337 1.86 -1.52 16.87
CA THR A 337 2.72 -0.61 17.64
C THR A 337 4.21 -0.78 17.32
N SER A 338 4.54 -1.70 16.42
CA SER A 338 5.90 -1.95 15.95
C SER A 338 5.89 -2.50 14.51
N PRO A 339 7.05 -2.55 13.83
CA PRO A 339 7.16 -3.21 12.52
C PRO A 339 6.92 -4.72 12.56
N GLN A 340 6.94 -5.34 13.74
CA GLN A 340 6.67 -6.77 13.90
C GLN A 340 5.16 -7.03 13.97
N PRO A 341 4.67 -8.07 13.28
CA PRO A 341 3.27 -8.46 13.34
C PRO A 341 2.89 -8.87 14.77
N THR A 342 1.66 -8.55 15.18
CA THR A 342 1.15 -8.97 16.49
C THR A 342 0.72 -10.44 16.45
N PRO A 343 0.61 -11.12 17.61
CA PRO A 343 0.24 -12.54 17.68
C PRO A 343 -1.05 -12.91 16.94
N VAL A 344 -2.05 -12.02 16.88
CA VAL A 344 -3.28 -12.24 16.09
C VAL A 344 -3.00 -12.42 14.60
N PHE A 345 -2.02 -11.72 14.02
CA PHE A 345 -1.65 -11.86 12.61
C PHE A 345 -0.84 -13.14 12.37
N THR A 346 0.15 -13.43 13.21
CA THR A 346 0.95 -14.66 13.06
C THR A 346 0.11 -15.92 13.24
N ASP A 347 -0.82 -15.93 14.20
CA ASP A 347 -1.78 -17.02 14.39
C ASP A 347 -2.72 -17.15 13.18
N PHE A 348 -3.18 -16.02 12.65
CA PHE A 348 -4.09 -16.01 11.51
C PHE A 348 -3.42 -16.59 10.27
N TRP A 349 -2.22 -16.15 9.91
CA TRP A 349 -1.49 -16.68 8.77
C TRP A 349 -1.22 -18.17 8.91
N THR A 350 -0.71 -18.61 10.07
CA THR A 350 -0.45 -20.03 10.37
C THR A 350 -1.71 -20.90 10.30
N ALA A 351 -2.89 -20.33 10.56
CA ALA A 351 -4.16 -21.04 10.45
C ALA A 351 -4.77 -21.00 9.04
N ALA A 352 -4.38 -20.00 8.22
CA ALA A 352 -4.93 -19.75 6.89
C ALA A 352 -4.16 -20.50 5.79
N PHE A 353 -2.84 -20.57 5.88
CA PHE A 353 -1.97 -21.24 4.92
C PHE A 353 -1.49 -22.60 5.46
#